data_AF-A0A931KI51-F1
#
_entry.id   AF-A0A931KI51-F1
#
_cell.length_a   1.000
_cell.length_b   1.000
_cell.length_c   1.000
_cell.angle_alpha   90.00
_cell.angle_beta   90.00
_cell.angle_gamma   90.00
#
_symmetry.space_group_name_H-M   'P 1'
#
loop_
_entity.id
_entity.type
_entity.pdbx_description
1 polymer ?
#
loop_
_entity_poly.entity_id
_entity_poly.type
_entity_poly.pdbx_seq_one_letter_code
_entity_poly.pdbx_strand_id
1 'polypeptide(L)'
;MKNIEVLYTPEEIHQYMYARWKTPLFRDSHLRGGFVHEIVEAFARYPKAFFDPTDATAEKAHFSPWWGMIQNREYDNDFVHDLYLLHEIKHAGKIIYISDLCFDGFARKMQDSEDDASVYSEIISYFAMPGLRSHTATAFGGGVIYADRFLQDPHYHKFWEANPKHMIDEIFLHRRNTMLKGKANDPAEAWIQSFNSSNEKWREIWRQRYNEVEAFMMQFHSECDHAQTPEERRAATDKWIKWISSPEICRGTDIPFPQEAYEFASVYWRNDPAKLQQIVTPQLAV
;
A
#
# COMPACT_ATOMS: atom_id res chain seq x y z
N MET A 1 -13.20 -8.30 8.65
CA MET A 1 -12.42 -9.31 7.90
C MET A 1 -13.13 -10.64 7.89
N LYS A 2 -13.17 -11.30 6.74
CA LYS A 2 -13.65 -12.69 6.57
C LYS A 2 -12.78 -13.40 5.54
N ASN A 3 -12.91 -14.72 5.44
CA ASN A 3 -12.17 -15.56 4.48
C ASN A 3 -10.64 -15.33 4.55
N ILE A 4 -10.09 -15.37 5.78
CA ILE A 4 -8.66 -15.14 5.98
C ILE A 4 -7.88 -16.31 5.39
N GLU A 5 -7.00 -16.01 4.43
CA GLU A 5 -6.08 -16.96 3.81
C GLU A 5 -4.66 -16.65 4.27
N VAL A 6 -4.00 -17.62 4.90
CA VAL A 6 -2.68 -17.46 5.51
C VAL A 6 -1.65 -18.22 4.69
N LEU A 7 -0.56 -17.52 4.36
CA LEU A 7 0.57 -18.03 3.58
C LEU A 7 1.81 -18.01 4.46
N TYR A 8 2.46 -19.16 4.64
CA TYR A 8 3.48 -19.36 5.67
C TYR A 8 4.90 -19.27 5.12
N THR A 9 5.10 -19.73 3.89
CA THR A 9 6.40 -19.84 3.24
C THR A 9 6.55 -18.86 2.07
N PRO A 10 7.79 -18.48 1.73
CA PRO A 10 8.03 -17.66 0.55
C PRO A 10 7.47 -18.29 -0.74
N GLU A 11 7.62 -19.60 -0.92
CA GLU A 11 7.12 -20.32 -2.09
C GLU A 11 5.58 -20.23 -2.21
N GLU A 12 4.85 -20.46 -1.12
CA GLU A 12 3.38 -20.28 -1.10
C GLU A 12 3.00 -18.84 -1.49
N ILE A 13 3.74 -17.85 -0.99
CA ILE A 13 3.49 -16.44 -1.31
C ILE A 13 3.76 -16.16 -2.80
N HIS A 14 4.86 -16.64 -3.37
CA HIS A 14 5.15 -16.47 -4.80
C HIS A 14 4.08 -17.13 -5.67
N GLN A 15 3.69 -18.37 -5.36
CA GLN A 15 2.65 -19.08 -6.10
C GLN A 15 1.30 -18.35 -6.01
N TYR A 16 0.93 -17.91 -4.81
CA TYR A 16 -0.29 -17.15 -4.57
C TYR A 16 -0.31 -15.83 -5.35
N MET A 17 0.75 -15.04 -5.23
CA MET A 17 0.88 -13.76 -5.92
C MET A 17 0.85 -13.93 -7.44
N TYR A 18 1.52 -14.96 -7.98
CA TYR A 18 1.47 -15.26 -9.41
C TYR A 18 0.05 -15.55 -9.90
N ALA A 19 -0.74 -16.31 -9.14
CA ALA A 19 -2.13 -16.59 -9.45
C ALA A 19 -3.05 -15.35 -9.34
N ARG A 20 -2.71 -14.39 -8.47
CA ARG A 20 -3.48 -13.17 -8.24
C ARG A 20 -3.25 -12.09 -9.28
N TRP A 21 -2.06 -12.00 -9.89
CA TRP A 21 -1.82 -11.07 -11.00
C TRP A 21 -2.81 -11.35 -12.12
N LYS A 22 -3.54 -10.33 -12.57
CA LYS A 22 -4.56 -10.46 -13.61
C LYS A 22 -3.97 -10.33 -15.00
N THR A 23 -2.90 -9.55 -15.14
CA THR A 23 -2.36 -9.18 -16.45
C THR A 23 -1.10 -9.96 -16.81
N PRO A 24 -0.87 -10.23 -18.11
CA PRO A 24 0.38 -10.84 -18.58
C PRO A 24 1.62 -10.04 -18.22
N LEU A 25 1.54 -8.69 -18.22
CA LEU A 25 2.67 -7.82 -17.95
C LEU A 25 3.23 -8.01 -16.53
N PHE A 26 2.35 -8.08 -15.52
CA PHE A 26 2.75 -8.34 -14.14
C PHE A 26 3.20 -9.79 -13.95
N ARG A 27 2.51 -10.76 -14.54
CA ARG A 27 2.91 -12.18 -14.51
C ARG A 27 4.29 -12.41 -15.10
N ASP A 28 4.59 -11.82 -16.26
CA ASP A 28 5.91 -11.93 -16.92
C ASP A 28 7.01 -11.26 -16.07
N SER A 29 6.75 -10.06 -15.56
CA SER A 29 7.68 -9.35 -14.66
C SER A 29 7.97 -10.16 -13.39
N HIS A 30 6.96 -10.85 -12.84
CA HIS A 30 7.11 -11.73 -11.68
C HIS A 30 7.91 -13.01 -12.02
N LEU A 31 7.60 -13.70 -13.12
CA LEU A 31 8.26 -14.97 -13.46
C LEU A 31 9.72 -14.82 -13.86
N ARG A 32 10.08 -13.70 -14.51
CA ARG A 32 11.41 -13.53 -15.11
C ARG A 32 12.42 -12.87 -14.17
N GLY A 33 12.12 -12.76 -12.88
CA GLY A 33 13.00 -12.08 -11.94
C GLY A 33 13.04 -10.56 -12.14
N GLY A 34 11.97 -9.97 -12.69
CA GLY A 34 11.88 -8.53 -12.98
C GLY A 34 11.40 -7.70 -11.79
N PHE A 35 10.94 -6.48 -12.08
CA PHE A 35 10.53 -5.51 -11.06
C PHE A 35 9.46 -6.02 -10.09
N VAL A 36 8.44 -6.72 -10.59
CA VAL A 36 7.39 -7.30 -9.75
C VAL A 36 7.96 -8.42 -8.89
N HIS A 37 8.87 -9.24 -9.43
CA HIS A 37 9.53 -10.30 -8.68
C HIS A 37 10.29 -9.75 -7.47
N GLU A 38 11.10 -8.71 -7.65
CA GLU A 38 11.87 -8.11 -6.55
C GLU A 38 10.98 -7.59 -5.40
N ILE A 39 9.81 -7.06 -5.74
CA ILE A 39 8.82 -6.61 -4.76
C ILE A 39 8.17 -7.81 -4.05
N VAL A 40 7.80 -8.86 -4.79
CA VAL A 40 7.23 -10.09 -4.21
C VAL A 40 8.26 -10.78 -3.31
N GLU A 41 9.52 -10.85 -3.70
CA GLU A 41 10.62 -11.43 -2.91
C GLU A 41 10.75 -10.71 -1.55
N ALA A 42 10.74 -9.37 -1.56
CA ALA A 42 10.75 -8.59 -0.32
C ALA A 42 9.49 -8.84 0.54
N PHE A 43 8.33 -8.92 -0.09
CA PHE A 43 7.06 -9.22 0.57
C PHE A 43 7.01 -10.63 1.18
N ALA A 44 7.62 -11.61 0.51
CA ALA A 44 7.61 -13.03 0.88
C ALA A 44 8.50 -13.38 2.09
N ARG A 45 9.30 -12.44 2.59
CA ARG A 45 10.22 -12.65 3.72
C ARG A 45 9.54 -13.16 5.00
N TYR A 46 8.32 -12.68 5.27
CA TYR A 46 7.53 -13.06 6.45
C TYR A 46 6.18 -13.64 6.00
N PRO A 47 5.53 -14.48 6.82
CA PRO A 47 4.17 -14.95 6.55
C PRO A 47 3.22 -13.78 6.28
N LYS A 48 2.20 -14.04 5.47
CA LYS A 48 1.22 -13.04 5.03
C LYS A 48 -0.19 -13.58 5.12
N ALA A 49 -1.15 -12.68 5.23
CA ALA A 49 -2.54 -13.05 5.19
C ALA A 49 -3.31 -12.15 4.22
N PHE A 50 -4.25 -12.75 3.51
CA PHE A 50 -5.21 -12.08 2.66
C PHE A 50 -6.59 -12.21 3.27
N PHE A 51 -7.45 -11.22 3.08
CA PHE A 51 -8.81 -11.26 3.64
C PHE A 51 -9.80 -10.47 2.79
N ASP A 52 -11.07 -10.85 2.88
CA ASP A 52 -12.17 -10.07 2.33
C ASP A 52 -12.71 -9.09 3.39
N PRO A 53 -13.03 -7.84 3.01
CA PRO A 53 -13.68 -6.93 3.94
C PRO A 53 -15.09 -7.40 4.31
N THR A 54 -15.44 -7.23 5.58
CA THR A 54 -16.80 -7.37 6.11
C THR A 54 -17.59 -6.06 5.98
N ASP A 55 -16.91 -4.93 6.12
CA ASP A 55 -17.40 -3.56 5.90
C ASP A 55 -16.42 -2.84 4.98
N ALA A 56 -16.74 -2.81 3.69
CA ALA A 56 -15.89 -2.16 2.70
C ALA A 56 -15.73 -0.65 2.92
N THR A 57 -16.64 0.02 3.63
CA THR A 57 -16.54 1.46 3.87
C THR A 57 -15.48 1.75 4.91
N ALA A 58 -15.42 0.97 5.98
CA ALA A 58 -14.40 1.12 7.01
C ALA A 58 -13.05 0.54 6.57
N GLU A 59 -13.04 -0.71 6.09
CA GLU A 59 -11.80 -1.47 5.87
C GLU A 59 -11.03 -0.98 4.65
N LYS A 60 -11.67 -0.44 3.60
CA LYS A 60 -10.93 0.07 2.42
C LYS A 60 -10.03 1.27 2.71
N ALA A 61 -10.33 2.04 3.75
CA ALA A 61 -9.44 3.12 4.19
C ALA A 61 -8.40 2.60 5.20
N HIS A 62 -8.58 1.40 5.75
CA HIS A 62 -7.76 0.89 6.83
C HIS A 62 -6.43 0.34 6.30
N PHE A 63 -5.32 0.82 6.85
CA PHE A 63 -3.99 0.51 6.36
C PHE A 63 -3.48 -0.85 6.87
N SER A 64 -4.13 -1.93 6.41
CA SER A 64 -3.82 -3.30 6.83
C SER A 64 -2.44 -3.85 6.46
N PRO A 65 -1.74 -3.37 5.40
CA PRO A 65 -0.37 -3.78 5.14
C PRO A 65 0.58 -3.57 6.33
N TRP A 66 0.31 -2.57 7.19
CA TRP A 66 1.12 -2.29 8.37
C TRP A 66 1.04 -3.34 9.47
N TRP A 67 0.04 -4.23 9.47
CA TRP A 67 0.08 -5.40 10.34
C TRP A 67 0.10 -6.70 9.55
N GLY A 68 0.63 -6.66 8.31
CA GLY A 68 0.94 -7.85 7.51
C GLY A 68 -0.24 -8.46 6.76
N MET A 69 -1.38 -7.77 6.68
CA MET A 69 -2.57 -8.26 6.01
C MET A 69 -2.88 -7.47 4.75
N ILE A 70 -3.19 -8.15 3.65
CA ILE A 70 -3.56 -7.54 2.38
C ILE A 70 -5.06 -7.73 2.16
N GLN A 71 -5.77 -6.64 1.99
CA GLN A 71 -7.20 -6.69 1.70
C GLN A 71 -7.43 -7.07 0.23
N ASN A 72 -8.29 -8.05 0.00
CA ASN A 72 -8.80 -8.39 -1.32
C ASN A 72 -9.70 -7.26 -1.82
N ARG A 73 -9.30 -6.62 -2.93
CA ARG A 73 -10.09 -5.60 -3.63
C ARG A 73 -10.16 -5.93 -5.10
N GLU A 74 -11.30 -5.60 -5.70
CA GLU A 74 -11.54 -5.75 -7.13
C GLU A 74 -11.66 -4.37 -7.76
N TYR A 75 -11.05 -4.21 -8.94
CA TYR A 75 -11.12 -3.02 -9.78
C TYR A 75 -11.54 -3.45 -11.17
N ASP A 76 -12.29 -2.59 -11.86
CA ASP A 76 -12.80 -2.87 -13.21
C ASP A 76 -11.68 -3.01 -14.26
N ASN A 77 -10.56 -2.31 -14.04
CA ASN A 77 -9.38 -2.43 -14.89
C ASN A 77 -8.35 -3.34 -14.22
N ASP A 78 -8.02 -4.45 -14.88
CA ASP A 78 -7.08 -5.45 -14.39
C ASP A 78 -5.67 -4.91 -14.13
N PHE A 79 -5.20 -3.93 -14.91
CA PHE A 79 -3.90 -3.29 -14.67
C PHE A 79 -3.94 -2.36 -13.45
N VAL A 80 -5.07 -1.70 -13.18
CA VAL A 80 -5.25 -0.93 -11.95
C VAL A 80 -5.35 -1.85 -10.74
N HIS A 81 -6.01 -3.00 -10.87
CA HIS A 81 -6.01 -4.04 -9.83
C HIS A 81 -4.58 -4.48 -9.51
N ASP A 82 -3.80 -4.83 -10.52
CA ASP A 82 -2.41 -5.27 -10.34
C ASP A 82 -1.53 -4.16 -9.74
N LEU A 83 -1.71 -2.89 -10.15
CA LEU A 83 -1.02 -1.74 -9.55
C LEU A 83 -1.38 -1.52 -8.09
N TYR A 84 -2.66 -1.62 -7.73
CA TYR A 84 -3.09 -1.57 -6.34
C TYR A 84 -2.45 -2.68 -5.53
N LEU A 85 -2.50 -3.93 -6.01
CA LEU A 85 -1.92 -5.05 -5.27
C LEU A 85 -0.41 -4.89 -5.11
N LEU A 86 0.29 -4.39 -6.14
CA LEU A 86 1.71 -4.07 -6.07
C LEU A 86 2.03 -3.00 -4.99
N HIS A 87 1.20 -1.95 -4.90
CA HIS A 87 1.32 -0.90 -3.90
C HIS A 87 1.20 -1.46 -2.47
N GLU A 88 0.17 -2.26 -2.21
CA GLU A 88 -0.07 -2.84 -0.87
C GLU A 88 1.05 -3.79 -0.45
N ILE A 89 1.53 -4.66 -1.34
CA ILE A 89 2.62 -5.60 -1.00
C ILE A 89 3.97 -4.88 -0.85
N LYS A 90 4.17 -3.75 -1.55
CA LYS A 90 5.38 -2.92 -1.42
C LYS A 90 5.48 -2.33 -0.02
N HIS A 91 4.37 -1.84 0.54
CA HIS A 91 4.31 -1.48 1.96
C HIS A 91 4.67 -2.67 2.85
N ALA A 92 3.90 -3.75 2.76
CA ALA A 92 4.02 -4.90 3.66
C ALA A 92 5.40 -5.60 3.57
N GLY A 93 6.12 -5.49 2.45
CA GLY A 93 7.46 -6.04 2.26
C GLY A 93 8.60 -5.15 2.76
N LYS A 94 8.36 -3.87 3.05
CA LYS A 94 9.40 -2.89 3.44
C LYS A 94 9.19 -2.23 4.79
N ILE A 95 7.99 -2.33 5.37
CA ILE A 95 7.74 -1.84 6.72
C ILE A 95 8.67 -2.55 7.71
N ILE A 96 9.43 -1.73 8.44
CA ILE A 96 10.20 -2.15 9.62
C ILE A 96 9.38 -1.85 10.88
N TYR A 97 9.49 -2.70 11.89
CA TYR A 97 8.81 -2.53 13.17
C TYR A 97 9.82 -2.19 14.26
N ILE A 98 9.55 -1.17 15.05
CA ILE A 98 10.46 -0.66 16.08
C ILE A 98 9.66 -0.45 17.37
N SER A 99 9.91 -1.28 18.38
CA SER A 99 9.35 -1.08 19.71
C SER A 99 9.83 0.25 20.31
N ASP A 100 8.98 0.88 21.11
CA ASP A 100 9.30 2.09 21.87
C ASP A 100 9.72 3.30 21.01
N LEU A 101 9.38 3.26 19.72
CA LEU A 101 9.56 4.38 18.82
C LEU A 101 8.70 5.56 19.31
N CYS A 102 9.27 6.76 19.40
CA CYS A 102 8.46 7.93 19.71
C CYS A 102 7.46 8.21 18.58
N PHE A 103 6.37 8.90 18.90
CA PHE A 103 5.31 9.16 17.92
C PHE A 103 5.83 9.86 16.66
N ASP A 104 6.75 10.83 16.79
CA ASP A 104 7.33 11.53 15.64
C ASP A 104 8.16 10.60 14.75
N GLY A 105 8.89 9.66 15.36
CA GLY A 105 9.62 8.62 14.65
C GLY A 105 8.68 7.69 13.90
N PHE A 106 7.60 7.24 14.55
CA PHE A 106 6.54 6.45 13.92
C PHE A 106 5.91 7.21 12.75
N ALA A 107 5.52 8.45 12.98
CA ALA A 107 4.90 9.30 11.98
C ALA A 107 5.78 9.46 10.73
N ARG A 108 7.08 9.71 10.95
CA ARG A 108 8.07 9.82 9.89
C ARG A 108 8.23 8.50 9.13
N LYS A 109 8.33 7.38 9.85
CA LYS A 109 8.46 6.04 9.25
C LYS A 109 7.27 5.69 8.35
N MET A 110 6.05 5.96 8.82
CA MET A 110 4.84 5.69 8.05
C MET A 110 4.75 6.58 6.81
N GLN A 111 5.19 7.84 6.92
CA GLN A 111 5.31 8.73 5.76
C GLN A 111 6.33 8.19 4.74
N ASP A 112 7.49 7.76 5.20
CA ASP A 112 8.53 7.23 4.31
C ASP A 112 8.10 5.92 3.64
N SER A 113 7.31 5.08 4.34
CA SER A 113 6.72 3.88 3.72
C SER A 113 5.71 4.22 2.64
N GLU A 114 4.88 5.26 2.84
CA GLU A 114 3.95 5.74 1.82
C GLU A 114 4.66 6.32 0.61
N ASP A 115 5.65 7.19 0.83
CA ASP A 115 6.44 7.77 -0.25
C ASP A 115 7.09 6.64 -1.08
N ASP A 116 7.59 5.59 -0.43
CA ASP A 116 8.22 4.45 -1.10
C ASP A 116 7.23 3.60 -1.90
N ALA A 117 6.08 3.25 -1.34
CA ALA A 117 5.06 2.52 -2.07
C ALA A 117 4.50 3.34 -3.23
N SER A 118 4.18 4.62 -3.00
CA SER A 118 3.71 5.57 -4.02
C SER A 118 4.73 5.71 -5.16
N VAL A 119 6.01 5.99 -4.88
CA VAL A 119 7.01 6.15 -5.95
C VAL A 119 7.14 4.89 -6.79
N TYR A 120 7.23 3.72 -6.15
CA TYR A 120 7.41 2.46 -6.86
C TYR A 120 6.19 2.06 -7.70
N SER A 121 5.00 2.13 -7.11
CA SER A 121 3.77 1.67 -7.77
C SER A 121 3.17 2.71 -8.71
N GLU A 122 3.27 4.01 -8.42
CA GLU A 122 2.63 5.08 -9.19
C GLU A 122 3.55 5.72 -10.24
N ILE A 123 4.87 5.51 -10.17
CA ILE A 123 5.83 6.15 -11.11
C ILE A 123 6.80 5.12 -11.70
N ILE A 124 7.59 4.44 -10.86
CA ILE A 124 8.67 3.56 -11.32
C ILE A 124 8.13 2.35 -12.09
N SER A 125 6.97 1.82 -11.71
CA SER A 125 6.28 0.74 -12.42
C SER A 125 6.13 1.02 -13.93
N TYR A 126 5.90 2.26 -14.34
CA TYR A 126 5.76 2.65 -15.74
C TYR A 126 7.07 2.65 -16.53
N PHE A 127 8.20 2.92 -15.87
CA PHE A 127 9.52 2.79 -16.48
C PHE A 127 9.98 1.32 -16.50
N ALA A 128 9.72 0.60 -15.40
CA ALA A 128 10.12 -0.79 -15.24
C ALA A 128 9.30 -1.77 -16.09
N MET A 129 8.08 -1.40 -16.46
CA MET A 129 7.18 -2.22 -17.29
C MET A 129 6.66 -1.39 -18.48
N PRO A 130 7.47 -1.24 -19.54
CA PRO A 130 7.07 -0.51 -20.74
C PRO A 130 5.74 -1.02 -21.30
N GLY A 131 4.85 -0.10 -21.65
CA GLY A 131 3.49 -0.41 -22.11
C GLY A 131 2.41 -0.37 -21.01
N LEU A 132 2.77 -0.42 -19.72
CA LEU A 132 1.78 -0.30 -18.64
C LEU A 132 0.91 0.96 -18.74
N ARG A 133 1.50 2.08 -19.17
CA ARG A 133 0.81 3.38 -19.26
C ARG A 133 -0.33 3.39 -20.30
N SER A 134 -0.22 2.63 -21.38
CA SER A 134 -1.27 2.58 -22.41
C SER A 134 -2.51 1.85 -21.91
N HIS A 135 -2.34 0.84 -21.06
CA HIS A 135 -3.44 0.06 -20.47
C HIS A 135 -4.16 0.76 -19.31
N THR A 136 -3.51 1.75 -18.70
CA THR A 136 -4.04 2.49 -17.55
C THR A 136 -4.52 3.90 -17.92
N ALA A 137 -4.38 4.30 -19.19
CA ALA A 137 -4.65 5.67 -19.62
C ALA A 137 -6.09 6.15 -19.41
N THR A 138 -7.05 5.27 -19.64
CA THR A 138 -8.46 5.60 -19.47
C THR A 138 -8.96 5.31 -18.07
N ALA A 139 -8.23 4.52 -17.27
CA ALA A 139 -8.67 4.07 -15.96
C ALA A 139 -8.71 5.21 -14.92
N PHE A 140 -7.93 6.27 -15.13
CA PHE A 140 -7.90 7.46 -14.27
C PHE A 140 -8.67 8.63 -14.90
N GLY A 141 -9.83 8.33 -15.52
CA GLY A 141 -10.68 9.35 -16.17
C GLY A 141 -10.09 9.97 -17.44
N GLY A 142 -9.14 9.27 -18.10
CA GLY A 142 -8.48 9.78 -19.30
C GLY A 142 -7.51 10.93 -19.07
N GLY A 143 -7.22 11.26 -17.80
CA GLY A 143 -6.39 12.40 -17.41
C GLY A 143 -4.88 12.13 -17.46
N VAL A 144 -4.13 13.22 -17.37
CA VAL A 144 -2.68 13.20 -17.11
C VAL A 144 -2.47 12.82 -15.65
N ILE A 145 -1.61 11.83 -15.40
CA ILE A 145 -1.20 11.43 -14.04
C ILE A 145 0.14 12.05 -13.68
N TYR A 146 0.47 12.12 -12.39
CA TYR A 146 1.72 12.71 -11.92
C TYR A 146 2.97 12.09 -12.59
N ALA A 147 2.95 10.78 -12.84
CA ALA A 147 4.04 10.06 -13.52
C ALA A 147 4.31 10.56 -14.95
N ASP A 148 3.29 11.09 -15.65
CA ASP A 148 3.43 11.53 -17.04
C ASP A 148 4.46 12.64 -17.21
N ARG A 149 4.73 13.41 -16.16
CA ARG A 149 5.76 14.46 -16.14
C ARG A 149 7.16 13.91 -16.37
N PHE A 150 7.43 12.72 -15.83
CA PHE A 150 8.69 12.02 -16.01
C PHE A 150 8.65 11.19 -17.30
N LEU A 151 7.53 10.52 -17.58
CA LEU A 151 7.38 9.66 -18.75
C LEU A 151 7.39 10.42 -20.08
N GLN A 152 7.03 11.70 -20.09
CA GLN A 152 7.07 12.55 -21.30
C GLN A 152 8.42 13.23 -21.51
N ASP A 153 9.31 13.18 -20.53
CA ASP A 153 10.64 13.79 -20.61
C ASP A 153 11.70 12.74 -21.03
N PRO A 154 12.32 12.88 -22.22
CA PRO A 154 13.36 11.96 -22.68
C PRO A 154 14.58 11.85 -21.75
N HIS A 155 14.80 12.84 -20.88
CA HIS A 155 15.86 12.78 -19.87
C HIS A 155 15.66 11.59 -18.93
N TYR A 156 14.45 11.42 -18.39
CA TYR A 156 14.18 10.35 -17.41
C TYR A 156 14.22 8.96 -18.02
N HIS A 157 13.86 8.79 -19.30
CA HIS A 157 14.06 7.51 -20.00
C HIS A 157 15.53 7.13 -20.11
N LYS A 158 16.37 8.07 -20.56
CA LYS A 158 17.83 7.83 -20.64
C LYS A 158 18.44 7.61 -19.27
N PHE A 159 17.93 8.30 -18.25
CA PHE A 159 18.41 8.16 -16.88
C PHE A 159 18.02 6.80 -16.28
N TRP A 160 16.80 6.33 -16.53
CA TRP A 160 16.34 4.99 -16.15
C TRP A 160 17.24 3.90 -16.73
N GLU A 161 17.56 4.00 -18.02
CA GLU A 161 18.43 3.05 -18.72
C GLU A 161 19.87 3.05 -18.18
N ALA A 162 20.40 4.22 -17.82
CA ALA A 162 21.79 4.37 -17.38
C ALA A 162 21.99 4.08 -15.89
N ASN A 163 21.08 4.54 -15.02
CA ASN A 163 21.23 4.45 -13.57
C ASN A 163 19.86 4.48 -12.85
N PRO A 164 19.12 3.37 -12.87
CA PRO A 164 17.75 3.31 -12.35
C PRO A 164 17.67 3.59 -10.84
N LYS A 165 18.68 3.15 -10.07
CA LYS A 165 18.72 3.40 -8.61
C LYS A 165 18.79 4.89 -8.28
N HIS A 166 19.68 5.63 -8.96
CA HIS A 166 19.81 7.05 -8.70
C HIS A 166 18.59 7.85 -9.20
N MET A 167 17.98 7.43 -10.30
CA MET A 167 16.72 8.02 -10.76
C MET A 167 15.60 7.83 -9.74
N ILE A 168 15.50 6.66 -9.12
CA ILE A 168 14.53 6.40 -8.04
C ILE A 168 14.74 7.42 -6.91
N ASP A 169 15.98 7.60 -6.43
CA ASP A 169 16.30 8.58 -5.38
C ASP A 169 15.89 10.01 -5.77
N GLU A 170 16.10 10.40 -7.03
CA GLU A 170 15.69 11.71 -7.53
C GLU A 170 14.15 11.85 -7.55
N ILE A 171 13.43 10.85 -8.04
CA ILE A 171 11.95 10.85 -8.05
C ILE A 171 11.39 10.91 -6.63
N PHE A 172 12.01 10.23 -5.66
CA PHE A 172 11.68 10.35 -4.25
C PHE A 172 11.76 11.79 -3.76
N LEU A 173 12.85 12.49 -4.09
CA LEU A 173 13.02 13.90 -3.72
C LEU A 173 11.94 14.78 -4.40
N HIS A 174 11.60 14.52 -5.66
CA HIS A 174 10.51 15.23 -6.34
C HIS A 174 9.14 15.00 -5.68
N ARG A 175 8.81 13.74 -5.36
CA ARG A 175 7.55 13.39 -4.68
C ARG A 175 7.46 14.06 -3.32
N ARG A 176 8.51 13.97 -2.49
CA ARG A 176 8.57 14.61 -1.18
C ARG A 176 8.44 16.13 -1.27
N ASN A 177 9.11 16.77 -2.23
CA ASN A 177 8.98 18.22 -2.45
C ASN A 177 7.56 18.62 -2.86
N THR A 178 6.88 17.78 -3.65
CA THR A 178 5.48 18.00 -4.07
C THR A 178 4.53 17.91 -2.88
N MET A 179 4.76 16.99 -1.94
CA MET A 179 3.95 16.89 -0.72
C MET A 179 4.11 18.13 0.17
N LEU A 180 5.31 18.71 0.22
CA LEU A 180 5.59 19.91 1.04
C LEU A 180 5.15 21.21 0.36
N LYS A 181 5.31 21.33 -0.96
CA LYS A 181 5.19 22.59 -1.71
C LYS A 181 4.51 22.42 -3.08
N GLY A 182 3.55 21.51 -3.15
CA GLY A 182 2.73 21.29 -4.33
C GLY A 182 2.00 22.56 -4.79
N LYS A 183 1.77 22.65 -6.10
CA LYS A 183 1.09 23.75 -6.76
C LYS A 183 -0.42 23.51 -6.73
N ALA A 184 -1.16 24.40 -6.06
CA ALA A 184 -2.61 24.29 -5.94
C ALA A 184 -3.37 24.32 -7.28
N ASN A 185 -2.78 24.90 -8.33
CA ASN A 185 -3.36 24.93 -9.68
C ASN A 185 -3.03 23.69 -10.53
N ASP A 186 -2.25 22.76 -9.99
CA ASP A 186 -2.01 21.46 -10.62
C ASP A 186 -2.84 20.38 -9.92
N PRO A 187 -3.83 19.78 -10.59
CA PRO A 187 -4.71 18.79 -9.96
C PRO A 187 -3.99 17.56 -9.40
N ALA A 188 -2.90 17.13 -10.03
CA ALA A 188 -2.14 15.97 -9.57
C ALA A 188 -1.34 16.31 -8.30
N GLU A 189 -0.69 17.47 -8.24
CA GLU A 189 0.00 17.91 -7.02
C GLU A 189 -0.97 18.25 -5.88
N ALA A 190 -2.11 18.87 -6.20
CA ALA A 190 -3.17 19.15 -5.23
C ALA A 190 -3.74 17.86 -4.63
N TRP A 191 -3.93 16.82 -5.44
CA TRP A 191 -4.32 15.49 -4.97
C TRP A 191 -3.30 14.90 -4.00
N ILE A 192 -2.01 14.96 -4.36
CA ILE A 192 -0.91 14.47 -3.51
C ILE A 192 -0.90 15.20 -2.14
N GLN A 193 -1.13 16.52 -2.13
CA GLN A 193 -1.22 17.29 -0.89
C GLN A 193 -2.46 16.95 -0.04
N SER A 194 -3.61 16.72 -0.68
CA SER A 194 -4.83 16.26 -0.01
C SER A 194 -4.63 14.88 0.65
N PHE A 195 -3.96 13.98 -0.08
CA PHE A 195 -3.60 12.66 0.43
C PHE A 195 -2.62 12.75 1.61
N ASN A 196 -1.59 13.60 1.52
CA ASN A 196 -0.68 13.87 2.64
C ASN A 196 -1.43 14.34 3.91
N SER A 197 -2.39 15.25 3.74
CA SER A 197 -3.22 15.76 4.83
C SER A 197 -4.07 14.65 5.47
N SER A 198 -4.55 13.70 4.66
CA SER A 198 -5.25 12.51 5.15
C SER A 198 -4.31 11.60 5.95
N ASN A 199 -3.08 11.40 5.49
CA ASN A 199 -2.07 10.61 6.20
C ASN A 199 -1.66 11.24 7.54
N GLU A 200 -1.60 12.56 7.64
CA GLU A 200 -1.43 13.25 8.92
C GLU A 200 -2.55 12.89 9.89
N LYS A 201 -3.81 12.91 9.45
CA LYS A 201 -4.96 12.50 10.28
C LYS A 201 -4.92 11.03 10.65
N TRP A 202 -4.55 10.16 9.72
CA TRP A 202 -4.37 8.73 9.99
C TRP A 202 -3.40 8.53 11.16
N ARG A 203 -2.22 9.16 11.12
CA ARG A 203 -1.23 9.04 12.19
C ARG A 203 -1.75 9.51 13.54
N GLU A 204 -2.48 10.62 13.56
CA GLU A 204 -3.09 11.14 14.79
C GLU A 204 -4.13 10.19 15.39
N ILE A 205 -4.97 9.56 14.55
CA ILE A 205 -5.92 8.54 14.98
C ILE A 205 -5.19 7.36 15.66
N TRP A 206 -4.04 6.97 15.10
CA TRP A 206 -3.23 5.87 15.62
C TRP A 206 -2.32 6.23 16.80
N ARG A 207 -2.26 7.51 17.21
CA ARG A 207 -1.31 8.01 18.22
C ARG A 207 -1.32 7.22 19.53
N GLN A 208 -2.48 6.69 19.94
CA GLN A 208 -2.61 5.98 21.22
C GLN A 208 -2.26 4.48 21.13
N ARG A 209 -2.25 3.89 19.93
CA ARG A 209 -2.13 2.44 19.74
C ARG A 209 -0.99 2.00 18.85
N TYR A 210 -0.28 2.93 18.21
CA TYR A 210 0.76 2.54 17.26
C TYR A 210 1.84 1.65 17.88
N ASN A 211 2.25 1.92 19.12
CA ASN A 211 3.23 1.10 19.82
C ASN A 211 2.77 -0.35 20.06
N GLU A 212 1.46 -0.58 20.19
CA GLU A 212 0.90 -1.93 20.34
C GLU A 212 1.17 -2.77 19.08
N VAL A 213 0.90 -2.20 17.90
CA VAL A 213 1.16 -2.82 16.60
C VAL A 213 2.66 -2.99 16.38
N GLU A 214 3.45 -1.94 16.62
CA GLU A 214 4.91 -1.97 16.47
C GLU A 214 5.56 -3.07 17.31
N ALA A 215 5.21 -3.15 18.59
CA ALA A 215 5.78 -4.13 19.50
C ALA A 215 5.38 -5.56 19.10
N PHE A 216 4.10 -5.77 18.78
CA PHE A 216 3.62 -7.10 18.41
C PHE A 216 4.23 -7.58 17.09
N MET A 217 4.24 -6.73 16.05
CA MET A 217 4.78 -7.09 14.75
C MET A 217 6.30 -7.28 14.78
N MET A 218 7.02 -6.49 15.59
CA MET A 218 8.45 -6.71 15.83
C MET A 218 8.70 -8.08 16.49
N GLN A 219 7.90 -8.44 17.50
CA GLN A 219 7.98 -9.76 18.13
C GLN A 219 7.68 -10.88 17.13
N PHE A 220 6.62 -10.76 16.34
CA PHE A 220 6.27 -11.73 15.31
C PHE A 220 7.39 -11.93 14.29
N HIS A 221 7.98 -10.85 13.78
CA HIS A 221 9.14 -10.91 12.88
C HIS A 221 10.33 -11.59 13.54
N SER A 222 10.62 -11.26 14.80
CA SER A 222 11.70 -11.88 15.56
C SER A 222 11.47 -13.39 15.73
N GLU A 223 10.25 -13.82 16.10
CA GLU A 223 9.90 -15.24 16.23
C GLU A 223 10.05 -15.97 14.89
N CYS A 224 9.66 -15.34 13.78
CA CYS A 224 9.83 -15.89 12.43
C CYS A 224 11.29 -15.98 11.97
N ASP A 225 12.13 -15.01 12.35
CA ASP A 225 13.56 -14.98 12.01
C ASP A 225 14.37 -16.00 12.85
N HIS A 226 13.92 -16.33 14.06
CA HIS A 226 14.57 -17.31 14.95
C HIS A 226 14.00 -18.73 14.83
N ALA A 227 12.90 -18.93 14.10
CA ALA A 227 12.32 -20.25 13.87
C ALA A 227 13.33 -21.16 13.15
N GLN A 228 13.62 -22.31 13.75
CA GLN A 228 14.51 -23.33 13.19
C GLN A 228 13.74 -24.38 12.39
N THR A 229 12.42 -24.45 12.58
CA THR A 229 11.53 -25.40 11.91
C THR A 229 10.33 -24.69 11.26
N PRO A 230 9.73 -25.27 10.19
CA PRO A 230 8.48 -24.78 9.62
C PRO A 230 7.34 -24.69 10.64
N GLU A 231 7.28 -25.60 11.61
CA GLU A 231 6.27 -25.66 12.67
C GLU A 231 6.38 -24.47 13.63
N GLU A 232 7.59 -24.06 14.01
CA GLU A 232 7.81 -22.87 14.85
C GLU A 232 7.39 -21.59 14.12
N ARG A 233 7.71 -21.48 12.83
CA ARG A 233 7.29 -20.35 11.99
C ARG A 233 5.76 -20.30 11.86
N ARG A 234 5.11 -21.47 11.69
CA ARG A 234 3.65 -21.59 11.69
C ARG A 234 3.05 -21.18 13.04
N ALA A 235 3.63 -21.60 14.15
CA ALA A 235 3.16 -21.21 15.49
C ALA A 235 3.25 -19.68 15.72
N ALA A 236 4.31 -19.03 15.27
CA ALA A 236 4.43 -17.57 15.31
C ALA A 236 3.34 -16.89 14.45
N THR A 237 3.06 -17.46 13.27
CA THR A 237 1.99 -16.99 12.37
C THR A 237 0.60 -17.14 13.01
N ASP A 238 0.31 -18.30 13.61
CA ASP A 238 -0.98 -18.56 14.25
C ASP A 238 -1.20 -17.64 15.46
N LYS A 239 -0.14 -17.32 16.20
CA LYS A 239 -0.16 -16.32 17.28
C LYS A 239 -0.50 -14.93 16.75
N TRP A 240 0.08 -14.52 15.62
CA TRP A 240 -0.25 -13.26 14.97
C TRP A 240 -1.70 -13.19 14.50
N ILE A 241 -2.20 -14.22 13.81
CA ILE A 241 -3.60 -14.30 13.38
C ILE A 241 -4.56 -14.29 14.58
N LYS A 242 -4.22 -14.99 15.65
CA LYS A 242 -5.00 -14.99 16.89
C LYS A 242 -5.03 -13.61 17.55
N TRP A 243 -3.92 -12.88 17.56
CA TRP A 243 -3.85 -11.54 18.12
C TRP A 243 -4.70 -10.55 17.33
N ILE A 244 -4.48 -10.46 16.01
CA ILE A 244 -5.20 -9.50 15.16
C ILE A 244 -6.71 -9.76 15.11
N SER A 245 -7.12 -11.02 15.30
CA SER A 245 -8.53 -11.43 15.35
C SER A 245 -9.10 -11.52 16.78
N SER A 246 -8.35 -11.08 17.79
CA SER A 246 -8.76 -11.23 19.18
C SER A 246 -9.90 -10.26 19.55
N PRO A 247 -10.72 -10.59 20.57
CA PRO A 247 -11.76 -9.67 21.07
C PRO A 247 -11.21 -8.32 21.55
N GLU A 248 -9.96 -8.26 22.01
CA GLU A 248 -9.29 -7.03 22.43
C GLU A 248 -9.03 -6.10 21.23
N ILE A 249 -8.53 -6.66 20.13
CA ILE A 249 -8.23 -5.91 18.91
C ILE A 249 -9.50 -5.54 18.15
N CYS A 250 -10.40 -6.50 17.96
CA CYS A 250 -11.60 -6.31 17.15
C CYS A 250 -12.79 -5.72 17.91
N ARG A 251 -12.71 -5.64 19.25
CA ARG A 251 -13.73 -5.06 20.15
C ARG A 251 -15.16 -5.53 19.87
N GLY A 252 -15.33 -6.83 19.60
CA GLY A 252 -16.62 -7.45 19.30
C GLY A 252 -17.12 -7.29 17.86
N THR A 253 -16.31 -6.75 16.96
CA THR A 253 -16.56 -6.68 15.51
C THR A 253 -15.68 -7.69 14.76
N ASP A 254 -15.84 -7.79 13.45
CA ASP A 254 -14.92 -8.55 12.58
C ASP A 254 -13.74 -7.68 12.08
N ILE A 255 -13.67 -6.41 12.45
CA ILE A 255 -12.69 -5.44 11.95
C ILE A 255 -11.61 -5.23 13.02
N PRO A 256 -10.33 -5.53 12.76
CA PRO A 256 -9.25 -5.14 13.67
C PRO A 256 -9.23 -3.63 13.84
N PHE A 257 -8.97 -3.16 15.07
CA PHE A 257 -8.87 -1.73 15.35
C PHE A 257 -10.08 -0.94 14.80
N PRO A 258 -11.33 -1.35 15.15
CA PRO A 258 -12.52 -0.85 14.46
C PRO A 258 -12.71 0.65 14.67
N GLN A 259 -12.34 1.18 15.85
CA GLN A 259 -12.41 2.61 16.12
C GLN A 259 -11.53 3.39 15.13
N GLU A 260 -10.27 2.97 14.99
CA GLU A 260 -9.30 3.60 14.10
C GLU A 260 -9.74 3.47 12.63
N ALA A 261 -10.29 2.31 12.24
CA ALA A 261 -10.84 2.07 10.91
C ALA A 261 -12.00 3.04 10.59
N TYR A 262 -12.99 3.14 11.49
CA TYR A 262 -14.16 4.02 11.29
C TYR A 262 -13.81 5.50 11.33
N GLU A 263 -12.95 5.92 12.28
CA GLU A 263 -12.49 7.30 12.38
C GLU A 263 -11.75 7.72 11.11
N PHE A 264 -10.84 6.88 10.62
CA PHE A 264 -10.09 7.22 9.41
C PHE A 264 -10.95 7.17 8.16
N ALA A 265 -11.84 6.20 8.02
CA ALA A 265 -12.82 6.17 6.93
C ALA A 265 -13.63 7.47 6.86
N SER A 266 -14.00 8.05 8.00
CA SER A 266 -14.73 9.32 8.05
C SER A 266 -13.93 10.51 7.50
N VAL A 267 -12.60 10.46 7.56
CA VAL A 267 -11.70 11.47 6.98
C VAL A 267 -11.45 11.17 5.52
N TYR A 268 -11.06 9.93 5.20
CA TYR A 268 -10.70 9.46 3.87
C TYR A 268 -11.82 9.73 2.86
N TRP A 269 -13.05 9.33 3.18
CA TRP A 269 -14.20 9.51 2.27
C TRP A 269 -14.72 10.95 2.17
N ARG A 270 -14.32 11.86 3.07
CA ARG A 270 -14.61 13.30 2.91
C ARG A 270 -13.70 13.95 1.89
N ASN A 271 -12.49 13.41 1.73
CA ASN A 271 -11.48 13.91 0.80
C ASN A 271 -11.54 13.21 -0.58
N ASP A 272 -12.44 12.24 -0.77
CA ASP A 272 -12.65 11.55 -2.04
C ASP A 272 -13.13 12.52 -3.14
N PRO A 273 -12.39 12.67 -4.25
CA PRO A 273 -12.73 13.56 -5.37
C PRO A 273 -14.07 13.23 -6.01
N ALA A 274 -14.48 11.95 -6.02
CA ALA A 274 -15.77 11.55 -6.55
C ALA A 274 -16.94 12.10 -5.71
N LYS A 275 -16.72 12.34 -4.41
CA LYS A 275 -17.67 13.04 -3.52
C LYS A 275 -17.46 14.56 -3.52
N LEU A 276 -16.26 15.07 -3.76
CA LEU A 276 -16.05 16.51 -3.99
C LEU A 276 -16.75 16.98 -5.28
N GLN A 277 -16.87 16.14 -6.32
CA GLN A 277 -17.73 16.42 -7.49
C GLN A 277 -19.23 16.42 -7.15
N GLN A 278 -19.67 15.66 -6.14
CA GLN A 278 -21.06 15.68 -5.66
C GLN A 278 -21.38 16.89 -4.76
N ILE A 279 -20.38 17.54 -4.16
CA ILE A 279 -20.56 18.73 -3.31
C ILE A 279 -20.53 20.04 -4.13
N VAL A 280 -20.06 20.00 -5.39
CA VAL A 280 -20.00 21.17 -6.30
C VAL A 280 -21.09 21.17 -7.38
N THR A 281 -21.96 20.15 -7.41
CA THR A 281 -23.13 20.14 -8.30
C THR A 281 -24.41 20.32 -7.47
N PRO A 282 -25.02 21.52 -7.44
CA PRO A 282 -26.36 21.64 -6.90
C PRO A 282 -27.31 20.79 -7.75
N GLN A 283 -28.25 20.14 -7.07
CA GLN A 283 -29.41 19.52 -7.69
C GLN A 283 -29.97 20.36 -8.84
N LEU A 284 -30.11 19.75 -10.00
CA LEU A 284 -31.15 20.02 -10.99
C LEU A 284 -31.58 18.60 -11.43
N ALA A 285 -32.76 18.05 -11.13
CA ALA A 285 -34.10 18.60 -11.23
C ALA A 285 -34.31 19.33 -12.56
N VAL A 286 -34.36 18.58 -13.67
CA VAL A 286 -35.53 18.32 -14.53
C VAL A 286 -35.27 17.04 -15.33
#